data_AF-A0A7S0KZ16-F1
#
_entry.id   AF-A0A7S0KZ16-F1
#
_cell.length_a   1.000
_cell.length_b   1.000
_cell.length_c   1.000
_cell.angle_alpha   90.00
_cell.angle_beta   90.00
_cell.angle_gamma   90.00
#
_symmetry.space_group_name_H-M   'P 1'
#
loop_
_entity.id
_entity.type
_entity.pdbx_description
1 polymer ?
#
loop_
_entity_poly.entity_id
_entity_poly.type
_entity_poly.pdbx_seq_one_letter_code
_entity_poly.pdbx_strand_id
1 'polypeptide(L)'
;MDQCLLGSAAASVDAKRAESPPISIIVDDPQLEGYGPTKHTTYRLVSTGAGSSASCRHRFSEFGRVRDELMRASPGVVLPVLPEKQVLNRFAPEFIEKRGKLLELFLKQLISHPIVVSLPMLATFLDWPEPLVGAAQALSKRVELPALEVADGGDPLSDAAT
;
A
#
# COMPACT_ATOMS: atom_id res chain seq x y z
N MET A 1 18.40 1.72 58.06
CA MET A 1 17.54 0.68 57.49
C MET A 1 16.19 1.32 57.32
N ASP A 2 15.90 1.88 56.14
CA ASP A 2 14.55 2.34 55.82
C ASP A 2 14.28 2.10 54.33
N GLN A 3 13.32 1.21 54.11
CA GLN A 3 12.74 0.90 52.81
C GLN A 3 11.87 2.06 52.36
N CYS A 4 11.96 2.45 51.10
CA CYS A 4 10.82 3.01 50.38
C CYS A 4 10.73 2.35 49.02
N LEU A 5 9.77 1.43 48.96
CA LEU A 5 9.26 0.74 47.80
C LEU A 5 8.33 1.71 47.07
N LEU A 6 8.73 2.19 45.90
CA LEU A 6 7.80 2.75 44.92
C LEU A 6 8.13 2.11 43.57
N GLY A 7 7.43 1.01 43.31
CA GLY A 7 7.25 0.54 41.96
C GLY A 7 6.38 1.52 41.18
N SER A 8 6.68 1.70 39.91
CA SER A 8 5.66 1.97 38.91
C SER A 8 6.16 1.44 37.57
N ALA A 9 5.46 0.42 37.10
CA ALA A 9 5.59 -0.14 35.77
C ALA A 9 5.29 0.93 34.72
N ALA A 10 6.20 1.12 33.76
CA ALA A 10 5.94 1.89 32.56
C ALA A 10 5.72 0.93 31.39
N ALA A 11 4.43 0.72 31.10
CA ALA A 11 3.84 0.43 29.79
C ALA A 11 4.55 -0.62 28.91
N SER A 12 4.14 -1.88 29.09
CA SER A 12 4.13 -2.86 28.00
C SER A 12 3.01 -2.44 27.04
N VAL A 13 3.35 -1.72 25.99
CA VAL A 13 2.48 -1.57 24.82
C VAL A 13 2.71 -2.78 23.92
N ASP A 14 1.65 -3.58 23.77
CA ASP A 14 1.58 -4.73 22.88
C ASP A 14 2.08 -4.39 21.47
N ALA A 15 3.34 -4.70 21.21
CA ALA A 15 3.88 -4.82 19.87
C ALA A 15 3.28 -6.08 19.25
N LYS A 16 2.03 -5.99 18.78
CA LYS A 16 1.44 -6.94 17.85
C LYS A 16 2.36 -6.96 16.64
N ARG A 17 3.29 -7.93 16.64
CA ARG A 17 4.35 -8.20 15.65
C ARG A 17 3.98 -7.59 14.31
N ALA A 18 4.46 -6.36 14.06
CA ALA A 18 4.32 -5.69 12.78
C ALA A 18 5.19 -6.51 11.82
N GLU A 19 4.60 -7.57 11.28
CA GLU A 19 5.20 -8.36 10.24
C GLU A 19 5.46 -7.37 9.09
N SER A 20 6.75 -7.16 8.79
CA SER A 20 7.18 -6.24 7.74
C SER A 20 6.35 -6.49 6.49
N PRO A 21 5.89 -5.44 5.78
CA PRO A 21 5.14 -5.65 4.55
C PRO A 21 5.96 -6.56 3.64
N PRO A 22 5.36 -7.63 3.07
CA PRO A 22 6.09 -8.64 2.32
C PRO A 22 6.70 -8.07 1.03
N ILE A 23 6.27 -6.87 0.64
CA ILE A 23 6.74 -6.12 -0.51
C ILE A 23 7.14 -4.72 -0.02
N SER A 24 8.31 -4.28 -0.43
CA SER A 24 8.82 -2.92 -0.26
C SER A 24 8.94 -2.25 -1.63
N ILE A 25 8.74 -0.93 -1.68
CA ILE A 25 8.86 -0.16 -2.91
C ILE A 25 9.67 1.13 -2.70
N ILE A 26 10.53 1.42 -3.65
CA ILE A 26 11.40 2.61 -3.69
C ILE A 26 11.17 3.32 -5.03
N VAL A 27 11.18 4.66 -5.00
CA VAL A 27 11.10 5.49 -6.20
C VAL A 27 12.35 6.36 -6.28
N ASP A 28 13.18 6.12 -7.29
CA ASP A 28 14.48 6.77 -7.41
C ASP A 28 14.85 7.11 -8.86
N ASP A 29 16.10 7.54 -9.03
CA ASP A 29 16.74 7.79 -10.33
C ASP A 29 15.85 8.58 -11.30
N PRO A 30 15.47 9.84 -10.97
CA PRO A 30 14.64 10.62 -11.86
C PRO A 30 15.41 10.96 -13.14
N GLN A 31 14.85 10.62 -14.29
CA GLN A 31 15.45 10.89 -15.60
C GLN A 31 14.57 11.80 -16.44
N LEU A 32 15.22 12.68 -17.19
CA LEU A 32 14.57 13.61 -18.08
C LEU A 32 14.66 13.09 -19.50
N GLU A 33 13.54 12.57 -19.99
CA GLU A 33 13.45 11.92 -21.29
C GLU A 33 12.71 12.80 -22.30
N GLY A 34 12.98 12.55 -23.58
CA GLY A 34 12.37 13.28 -24.70
C GLY A 34 13.02 14.63 -25.00
N TYR A 35 12.50 15.30 -26.04
CA TYR A 35 13.03 16.56 -26.54
C TYR A 35 11.90 17.54 -26.87
N GLY A 36 12.14 18.83 -26.62
CA GLY A 36 11.17 19.89 -26.88
C GLY A 36 9.79 19.61 -26.25
N PRO A 37 8.70 19.53 -27.02
CA PRO A 37 7.35 19.37 -26.49
C PRO A 37 7.07 18.00 -25.86
N THR A 38 7.85 16.97 -26.19
CA THR A 38 7.68 15.61 -25.64
C THR A 38 8.47 15.38 -24.36
N LYS A 39 9.23 16.40 -23.89
CA LYS A 39 10.09 16.31 -22.71
C LYS A 39 9.30 16.03 -21.44
N HIS A 40 9.65 14.97 -20.72
CA HIS A 40 9.01 14.54 -19.49
C HIS A 40 9.99 13.88 -18.52
N THR A 41 9.62 13.82 -17.25
CA THR A 41 10.42 13.15 -16.21
C THR A 41 9.84 11.77 -15.93
N THR A 42 10.69 10.74 -16.00
CA THR A 42 10.40 9.37 -15.58
C THR A 42 11.10 9.09 -14.25
N TYR A 43 10.52 8.17 -13.48
CA TYR A 43 11.06 7.70 -12.22
C TYR A 43 11.22 6.19 -12.30
N ARG A 44 12.31 5.67 -11.73
CA ARG A 44 12.49 4.23 -11.58
C ARG A 44 11.76 3.77 -10.34
N LEU A 45 10.96 2.71 -10.49
CA LEU A 45 10.23 2.07 -9.41
C LEU A 45 10.87 0.72 -9.18
N VAL A 46 11.26 0.43 -7.94
CA VAL A 46 11.88 -0.85 -7.57
C VAL A 46 11.03 -1.50 -6.50
N SER A 47 10.48 -2.66 -6.81
CA SER A 47 9.69 -3.49 -5.89
C SER A 47 10.51 -4.70 -5.46
N THR A 48 10.56 -4.97 -4.16
CA THR A 48 11.32 -6.11 -3.59
C THR A 48 10.48 -6.84 -2.57
N GLY A 49 10.35 -8.16 -2.72
CA GLY A 49 9.51 -8.99 -1.87
C GLY A 49 9.51 -10.46 -2.27
N ALA A 50 9.24 -11.35 -1.32
CA ALA A 50 9.16 -12.81 -1.54
C ALA A 50 10.33 -13.43 -2.33
N GLY A 51 11.56 -12.95 -2.09
CA GLY A 51 12.76 -13.44 -2.76
C GLY A 51 12.90 -13.00 -4.22
N SER A 52 12.06 -12.08 -4.69
CA SER A 52 12.10 -11.50 -6.03
C SER A 52 12.21 -9.99 -5.98
N SER A 53 12.68 -9.41 -7.08
CA SER A 53 12.69 -7.97 -7.31
C SER A 53 12.24 -7.66 -8.74
N ALA A 54 11.57 -6.54 -8.90
CA ALA A 54 11.11 -6.01 -10.18
C ALA A 54 11.45 -4.53 -10.26
N SER A 55 11.76 -4.06 -11.46
CA SER A 55 11.99 -2.65 -11.71
C SER A 55 11.38 -2.19 -13.02
N CYS A 56 10.63 -1.09 -12.97
CA CYS A 56 10.05 -0.45 -14.14
C CYS A 56 10.26 1.06 -14.09
N ARG A 57 9.93 1.78 -15.16
CA ARG A 57 10.00 3.25 -15.20
C ARG A 57 8.67 3.83 -15.65
N HIS A 58 8.18 4.82 -14.91
CA HIS A 58 6.94 5.51 -15.23
C HIS A 58 7.06 7.02 -15.11
N ARG A 59 6.30 7.73 -15.95
CA ARG A 59 6.17 9.20 -15.84
C ARG A 59 5.01 9.57 -14.92
N PHE A 60 5.07 10.77 -14.34
CA PHE A 60 4.07 11.24 -13.38
C PHE A 60 2.60 11.09 -13.84
N SER A 61 2.30 11.33 -15.11
CA SER A 61 0.91 11.24 -15.61
C SER A 61 0.34 9.83 -15.61
N GLU A 62 1.18 8.79 -15.58
CA GLU A 62 0.72 7.39 -15.54
C GLU A 62 0.24 7.01 -14.14
N PHE A 63 0.83 7.57 -13.09
CA PHE A 63 0.37 7.41 -11.71
C PHE A 63 -1.07 7.91 -11.52
N GLY A 64 -1.43 9.01 -12.19
CA GLY A 64 -2.81 9.51 -12.19
C GLY A 64 -3.78 8.50 -12.80
N ARG A 65 -3.41 7.93 -13.95
CA ARG A 65 -4.23 6.95 -14.66
C ARG A 65 -4.45 5.69 -13.82
N VAL A 66 -3.38 5.11 -13.26
CA VAL A 66 -3.50 3.89 -12.45
C VAL A 66 -4.29 4.16 -11.17
N ARG A 67 -4.13 5.34 -10.54
CA ARG A 67 -4.94 5.74 -9.38
C ARG A 67 -6.42 5.76 -9.72
N ASP A 68 -6.80 6.39 -10.83
CA ASP A 68 -8.21 6.49 -11.24
C ASP A 68 -8.79 5.12 -11.57
N GLU A 69 -7.98 4.23 -12.14
CA GLU A 69 -8.36 2.84 -12.40
C GLU A 69 -8.57 2.05 -11.10
N LEU A 70 -7.65 2.17 -10.14
CA LEU A 70 -7.71 1.52 -8.83
C LEU A 70 -8.92 2.01 -8.01
N MET A 71 -9.22 3.32 -8.05
CA MET A 71 -10.41 3.87 -7.38
C MET A 71 -11.70 3.30 -7.96
N ARG A 72 -11.75 3.10 -9.28
CA ARG A 72 -12.92 2.51 -9.95
C ARG A 72 -13.07 1.01 -9.64
N ALA A 73 -11.97 0.29 -9.46
CA ALA A 73 -11.98 -1.13 -9.13
C ALA A 73 -12.28 -1.43 -7.65
N SER A 74 -12.02 -0.48 -6.76
CA SER A 74 -12.19 -0.65 -5.30
C SER A 74 -13.03 0.47 -4.69
N PRO A 75 -14.35 0.52 -4.97
CA PRO A 75 -15.24 1.52 -4.39
C PRO A 75 -15.25 1.38 -2.87
N GLY A 76 -14.87 2.44 -2.16
CA GLY A 76 -14.78 2.47 -0.70
C GLY A 76 -13.35 2.55 -0.16
N VAL A 77 -12.33 2.32 -0.98
CA VAL A 77 -10.94 2.56 -0.57
C VAL A 77 -10.55 4.01 -0.88
N VAL A 78 -10.14 4.75 0.15
CA VAL A 78 -9.61 6.11 -0.02
C VAL A 78 -8.16 6.00 -0.45
N LEU A 79 -7.91 6.14 -1.76
CA LEU A 79 -6.54 6.21 -2.26
C LEU A 79 -5.92 7.57 -1.96
N PRO A 80 -4.62 7.59 -1.63
CA PRO A 80 -3.92 8.85 -1.40
C PRO A 80 -4.01 9.79 -2.58
N VAL A 81 -4.07 11.08 -2.27
CA VAL A 81 -4.07 12.13 -3.28
C VAL A 81 -2.68 12.23 -3.90
N LEU A 82 -2.61 12.20 -5.23
CA LEU A 82 -1.37 12.50 -5.92
C LEU A 82 -1.05 14.00 -5.76
N PRO A 83 0.24 14.36 -5.70
CA PRO A 83 0.62 15.77 -5.69
C PRO A 83 0.06 16.49 -6.91
N GLU A 84 -0.24 17.78 -6.74
CA GLU A 84 -0.85 18.58 -7.79
C GLU A 84 0.03 18.62 -9.05
N LYS A 85 -0.62 18.59 -10.21
CA LYS A 85 0.04 18.64 -11.51
C LYS A 85 0.56 20.05 -11.77
N GLN A 86 1.72 20.37 -11.22
CA GLN A 86 2.38 21.66 -11.50
C GLN A 86 2.94 21.68 -12.93
N VAL A 87 2.56 22.71 -13.68
CA VAL A 87 3.04 22.94 -15.06
C VAL A 87 4.29 23.83 -15.08
N LEU A 88 4.35 24.81 -14.16
CA LEU A 88 5.48 25.74 -14.01
C LEU A 88 6.63 25.07 -13.24
N ASN A 89 7.88 25.30 -13.66
CA ASN A 89 9.11 24.74 -13.06
C ASN A 89 9.10 23.21 -12.88
N ARG A 90 8.36 22.48 -13.73
CA ARG A 90 8.21 21.01 -13.62
C ARG A 90 9.51 20.22 -13.83
N PHE A 91 10.55 20.88 -14.31
CA PHE A 91 11.89 20.30 -14.54
C PHE A 91 12.93 20.80 -13.54
N ALA A 92 12.54 21.63 -12.56
CA ALA A 92 13.44 22.05 -11.50
C ALA A 92 13.81 20.84 -10.62
N PRO A 93 15.09 20.70 -10.22
CA PRO A 93 15.56 19.53 -9.48
C PRO A 93 14.83 19.36 -8.14
N GLU A 94 14.55 20.45 -7.44
CA GLU A 94 13.81 20.45 -6.16
C GLU A 94 12.40 19.90 -6.35
N PHE A 95 11.78 20.22 -7.48
CA PHE A 95 10.45 19.75 -7.82
C PHE A 95 10.44 18.26 -8.19
N ILE A 96 11.44 17.83 -8.96
CA ILE A 96 11.62 16.43 -9.35
C ILE A 96 11.82 15.57 -8.11
N GLU A 97 12.68 15.98 -7.18
CA GLU A 97 12.99 15.27 -5.95
C GLU A 97 11.77 15.22 -5.00
N LYS A 98 11.13 16.38 -4.76
CA LYS A 98 9.91 16.45 -3.93
C LYS A 98 8.82 15.56 -4.49
N ARG A 99 8.62 15.57 -5.81
CA ARG A 99 7.65 14.70 -6.48
C ARG A 99 8.02 13.23 -6.33
N GLY A 100 9.29 12.86 -6.50
CA GLY A 100 9.76 11.48 -6.29
C GLY A 100 9.40 10.94 -4.89
N LYS A 101 9.68 11.72 -3.84
CA LYS A 101 9.31 11.36 -2.45
C LYS A 101 7.81 11.15 -2.26
N LEU A 102 6.99 12.02 -2.86
CA LEU A 102 5.53 11.89 -2.78
C LEU A 102 5.00 10.69 -3.57
N LEU A 103 5.60 10.37 -4.72
CA LEU A 103 5.29 9.16 -5.47
C LEU A 103 5.66 7.90 -4.70
N GLU A 104 6.80 7.90 -4.01
CA GLU A 104 7.19 6.79 -3.13
C GLU A 104 6.18 6.57 -2.00
N LEU A 105 5.78 7.64 -1.31
CA LEU A 105 4.78 7.58 -0.26
C LEU A 105 3.44 7.06 -0.78
N PHE A 106 3.01 7.56 -1.95
CA PHE A 106 1.81 7.09 -2.64
C PHE A 106 1.86 5.58 -2.88
N LEU A 107 2.94 5.07 -3.50
CA LEU A 107 3.06 3.63 -3.78
C LEU A 107 3.15 2.79 -2.50
N LYS A 108 3.89 3.27 -1.49
CA LYS A 108 3.97 2.61 -0.17
C LYS A 108 2.60 2.43 0.46
N GLN A 109 1.73 3.43 0.35
CA GLN A 109 0.35 3.35 0.83
C GLN A 109 -0.50 2.37 0.01
N LEU A 110 -0.35 2.32 -1.32
CA LEU A 110 -1.04 1.33 -2.14
C LEU A 110 -0.68 -0.10 -1.76
N ILE A 111 0.62 -0.41 -1.63
CA ILE A 111 1.08 -1.76 -1.32
C ILE A 111 0.81 -2.16 0.14
N SER A 112 0.62 -1.19 1.03
CA SER A 112 0.22 -1.45 2.42
C SER A 112 -1.26 -1.83 2.53
N HIS A 113 -2.09 -1.49 1.55
CA HIS A 113 -3.52 -1.77 1.60
C HIS A 113 -3.82 -3.16 1.00
N PRO A 114 -4.34 -4.12 1.78
CA PRO A 114 -4.46 -5.53 1.41
C PRO A 114 -5.35 -5.79 0.20
N ILE A 115 -6.41 -5.00 0.02
CA ILE A 115 -7.29 -5.11 -1.14
C ILE A 115 -6.60 -4.55 -2.39
N VAL A 116 -5.96 -3.38 -2.28
CA VAL A 116 -5.40 -2.64 -3.44
C VAL A 116 -4.16 -3.34 -3.97
N VAL A 117 -3.31 -3.85 -3.07
CA VAL A 117 -2.09 -4.56 -3.44
C VAL A 117 -2.38 -5.81 -4.28
N SER A 118 -3.52 -6.46 -4.05
CA SER A 118 -3.94 -7.66 -4.78
C SER A 118 -4.55 -7.39 -6.16
N LEU A 119 -4.81 -6.12 -6.50
CA LEU A 119 -5.45 -5.77 -7.78
C LEU A 119 -4.49 -5.97 -8.97
N PRO A 120 -4.95 -6.59 -10.06
CA PRO A 120 -4.10 -6.91 -11.21
C PRO A 120 -3.53 -5.66 -11.89
N MET A 121 -4.30 -4.57 -11.94
CA MET A 121 -3.87 -3.29 -12.52
C MET A 121 -2.66 -2.68 -11.80
N LEU A 122 -2.51 -2.87 -10.48
CA LEU A 122 -1.30 -2.45 -9.77
C LEU A 122 -0.11 -3.33 -10.14
N ALA A 123 -0.31 -4.65 -10.19
CA ALA A 123 0.74 -5.59 -10.59
C ALA A 123 1.23 -5.33 -12.02
N THR A 124 0.33 -5.05 -12.96
CA THR A 124 0.69 -4.67 -14.33
C THR A 124 1.42 -3.34 -14.39
N PHE A 125 0.98 -2.33 -13.62
CA PHE A 125 1.66 -1.04 -13.56
C PHE A 125 3.07 -1.15 -12.97
N LEU A 126 3.30 -2.05 -12.01
CA LEU A 126 4.61 -2.25 -11.40
C LEU A 126 5.46 -3.33 -12.08
N ASP A 127 4.96 -3.90 -13.18
CA ASP A 127 5.58 -5.01 -13.92
C ASP A 127 5.98 -6.17 -12.98
N TRP A 128 5.08 -6.55 -12.08
CA TRP A 128 5.36 -7.54 -11.06
C TRP A 128 5.41 -8.96 -11.63
N PRO A 129 6.51 -9.70 -11.40
CA PRO A 129 6.59 -11.12 -11.70
C PRO A 129 5.73 -11.92 -10.71
N GLU A 130 5.42 -13.15 -11.09
CA GLU A 130 4.55 -14.05 -10.33
C GLU A 130 4.86 -14.16 -8.82
N PRO A 131 6.13 -14.22 -8.36
CA PRO A 131 6.41 -14.29 -6.92
C PRO A 131 5.91 -13.05 -6.14
N LEU A 132 6.02 -11.86 -6.74
CA LEU A 132 5.53 -10.61 -6.13
C LEU A 132 3.99 -10.55 -6.16
N VAL A 133 3.38 -11.00 -7.25
CA VAL A 133 1.91 -11.10 -7.36
C VAL A 133 1.36 -12.06 -6.32
N GLY A 134 1.97 -13.24 -6.16
CA GLY A 134 1.58 -14.22 -5.14
C GLY A 134 1.70 -13.66 -3.71
N ALA A 135 2.78 -12.94 -3.43
CA ALA A 135 2.97 -12.26 -2.14
C ALA A 135 1.89 -11.21 -1.86
N ALA A 136 1.52 -10.43 -2.89
CA ALA A 136 0.45 -9.45 -2.81
C ALA A 136 -0.93 -10.10 -2.57
N GLN A 137 -1.24 -11.19 -3.27
CA GLN A 137 -2.49 -11.94 -3.08
C GLN A 137 -2.59 -12.57 -1.69
N ALA A 138 -1.47 -13.06 -1.14
CA ALA A 138 -1.42 -13.63 0.20
C ALA A 138 -1.78 -12.60 1.28
N LEU A 139 -1.54 -11.30 1.06
CA LEU A 139 -1.95 -10.23 1.98
C LEU A 139 -3.46 -10.03 2.02
N SER A 140 -4.14 -10.06 0.87
CA SER A 140 -5.60 -9.87 0.81
C SER A 140 -6.34 -10.97 1.56
N LYS A 141 -5.90 -12.22 1.43
CA LYS A 141 -6.53 -13.39 2.07
C LYS A 141 -6.44 -13.36 3.60
N ARG A 142 -5.56 -12.54 4.18
CA ARG A 142 -5.44 -12.39 5.64
C ARG A 142 -6.50 -11.44 6.23
N VAL A 143 -7.23 -10.69 5.39
CA VAL A 143 -8.22 -9.69 5.81
C VAL A 143 -9.66 -10.18 5.70
N GLU A 144 -9.89 -11.32 5.05
CA GLU A 144 -11.16 -12.03 5.20
C GLU A 144 -11.34 -12.42 6.67
N LEU A 145 -12.13 -11.61 7.40
CA LEU A 145 -12.57 -11.97 8.73
C LEU A 145 -13.27 -13.33 8.64
N PRO A 146 -13.04 -14.23 9.62
CA PRO A 146 -13.88 -15.42 9.72
C PRO A 146 -15.33 -14.94 9.77
N ALA A 147 -16.17 -15.49 8.90
CA ALA A 147 -17.60 -15.27 8.96
C ALA A 147 -18.00 -15.42 10.44
N LEU A 148 -18.64 -14.40 11.00
CA LEU A 148 -19.31 -14.55 12.30
C LEU A 148 -20.22 -15.76 12.12
N GLU A 149 -19.81 -16.90 12.67
CA GLU A 149 -20.67 -18.06 12.75
C GLU A 149 -21.88 -17.58 13.51
N VAL A 150 -22.98 -17.40 12.77
CA VAL A 150 -24.27 -17.08 13.33
C VAL A 150 -24.56 -18.29 14.21
N ALA A 151 -24.26 -18.14 15.51
CA ALA A 151 -24.66 -19.10 16.50
C ALA A 151 -26.16 -19.25 16.32
N ASP A 152 -26.55 -20.41 15.77
CA ASP A 152 -27.92 -20.84 15.65
C ASP A 152 -28.48 -20.81 17.07
N GLY A 153 -29.18 -19.71 17.37
CA GLY A 153 -29.88 -19.53 18.63
C GLY A 153 -31.05 -20.48 18.61
N GLY A 154 -30.81 -21.75 18.93
CA GLY A 154 -31.84 -22.72 19.19
C GLY A 154 -32.75 -22.17 20.28
N ASP A 155 -33.97 -21.83 19.87
CA ASP A 155 -35.06 -21.34 20.72
C ASP A 155 -35.40 -22.41 21.77
N PRO A 156 -35.13 -22.21 23.08
CA PRO A 156 -35.36 -23.24 24.09
C PRO A 156 -36.71 -23.01 24.77
N LEU A 157 -37.81 -23.03 24.02
CA LEU A 157 -39.16 -23.02 24.60
C LEU A 157 -40.15 -23.79 23.72
N SER A 158 -40.17 -25.12 23.84
CA SER A 158 -41.30 -25.90 23.30
C SER A 158 -41.88 -27.02 24.16
N ASP A 159 -41.40 -27.29 25.39
CA ASP A 159 -41.97 -28.39 26.18
C ASP A 159 -42.38 -27.95 27.59
N ALA A 160 -43.60 -27.40 27.70
CA ALA A 160 -44.35 -27.35 28.95
C ALA A 160 -45.86 -27.22 28.68
N ALA A 161 -46.48 -28.30 28.20
CA ALA A 161 -47.93 -28.49 28.27
C ALA A 161 -48.30 -29.98 28.30
N THR A 162 -48.47 -30.51 29.50
CA THR A 162 -49.37 -31.63 29.82
C THR A 162 -49.87 -31.43 31.24
#